data_AF-F2R763-F1
#
_entry.id   AF-F2R763-F1
#
_cell.length_a   1.000
_cell.length_b   1.000
_cell.length_c   1.000
_cell.angle_alpha   90.00
_cell.angle_beta   90.00
_cell.angle_gamma   90.00
#
_symmetry.space_group_name_H-M   'P 1'
#
loop_
_entity.id
_entity.type
_entity.pdbx_description
1 polymer ?
#
loop_
_entity_poly.entity_id
_entity_poly.type
_entity_poly.pdbx_seq_one_letter_code
_entity_poly.pdbx_strand_id
1 'polypeptide(L)'
;MSQQTTSRVPARLRLTALAALPVLVLTVACGGGDGAGGAPKNDAIASVPETVTATPAAKDTAGPSARPAGKSAFYDAQLAYVRCMRVKGGYQDFPDPKLSGHLDWGKVEEISSRPGQMEAAKGGRNGVCVPELQKVMQAEPARDQQKDYESMLAHAKCMRDNGISRFTNPTMSGGNAQPGGDPNPADPAIDSGSPAYKQAREACKAKLLDGLDGMQ
;
A
#
# COMPACT_ATOMS: atom_id res chain seq x y z
N MET A 1 -38.91 -16.00 44.55
CA MET A 1 -37.71 -15.90 45.38
C MET A 1 -36.79 -14.87 44.73
N SER A 2 -36.73 -13.67 45.30
CA SER A 2 -35.90 -12.55 44.82
C SER A 2 -34.44 -12.77 45.19
N GLN A 3 -33.53 -12.61 44.23
CA GLN A 3 -32.09 -12.56 44.49
C GLN A 3 -31.62 -11.11 44.32
N GLN A 4 -31.28 -10.48 45.44
CA GLN A 4 -30.72 -9.14 45.54
C GLN A 4 -29.20 -9.15 45.30
N THR A 5 -28.76 -8.16 44.52
CA THR A 5 -27.53 -7.34 44.59
C THR A 5 -26.19 -7.95 45.02
N THR A 6 -25.13 -7.62 44.26
CA THR A 6 -24.09 -6.66 44.69
C THR A 6 -23.13 -6.33 43.55
N SER A 7 -23.13 -5.06 43.16
CA SER A 7 -22.14 -4.44 42.27
C SER A 7 -20.92 -4.05 43.10
N ARG A 8 -19.70 -4.41 42.66
CA ARG A 8 -18.44 -3.97 43.27
C ARG A 8 -17.68 -3.08 42.30
N VAL A 9 -17.62 -1.80 42.63
CA VAL A 9 -16.80 -0.78 41.96
C VAL A 9 -15.40 -0.78 42.60
N PRO A 10 -14.30 -0.86 41.84
CA PRO A 10 -12.98 -0.57 42.39
C PRO A 10 -12.71 0.93 42.44
N ALA A 11 -12.35 1.39 43.64
CA ALA A 11 -12.01 2.76 43.98
C ALA A 11 -10.74 3.25 43.28
N ARG A 12 -10.77 4.50 42.83
CA ARG A 12 -9.61 5.25 42.30
C ARG A 12 -8.67 5.61 43.44
N LEU A 13 -7.42 5.15 43.39
CA LEU A 13 -6.35 5.68 44.23
C LEU A 13 -5.49 6.64 43.40
N ARG A 14 -5.61 7.94 43.69
CA ARG A 14 -4.62 8.95 43.28
C ARG A 14 -3.64 9.13 44.44
N LEU A 15 -2.36 8.91 44.19
CA LEU A 15 -1.27 9.38 45.04
C LEU A 15 -0.29 10.16 44.16
N THR A 16 -0.30 11.46 44.38
CA THR A 16 0.74 12.42 44.01
C THR A 16 1.91 12.30 44.99
N ALA A 17 3.17 12.33 44.51
CA ALA A 17 4.16 13.35 44.85
C ALA A 17 5.64 12.96 44.57
N LEU A 18 6.36 13.95 44.02
CA LEU A 18 7.75 14.39 44.28
C LEU A 18 8.98 13.63 43.74
N ALA A 19 9.56 14.24 42.69
CA ALA A 19 10.94 14.78 42.59
C ALA A 19 12.16 13.87 42.83
N ALA A 20 12.99 13.69 41.78
CA ALA A 20 14.40 14.15 41.71
C ALA A 20 15.09 13.66 40.41
N LEU A 21 15.67 14.61 39.66
CA LEU A 21 16.65 14.38 38.58
C LEU A 21 18.02 14.02 39.20
N PRO A 22 18.83 13.21 38.50
CA PRO A 22 20.15 13.72 38.15
C PRO A 22 20.51 13.46 36.68
N VAL A 23 21.04 14.53 36.09
CA VAL A 23 21.79 14.59 34.82
C VAL A 23 23.07 13.76 34.96
N LEU A 24 23.34 12.88 33.99
CA LEU A 24 24.65 12.25 33.85
C LEU A 24 25.15 12.45 32.43
N VAL A 25 25.91 13.53 32.25
CA VAL A 25 26.77 13.77 31.08
C VAL A 25 28.11 13.12 31.39
N LEU A 26 28.54 12.14 30.60
CA LEU A 26 29.95 11.75 30.51
C LEU A 26 30.42 11.86 29.06
N THR A 27 31.05 13.00 28.78
CA THR A 27 32.02 13.16 27.69
C THR A 27 33.32 12.48 28.08
N VAL A 28 33.73 11.44 27.34
CA VAL A 28 35.13 10.99 27.32
C VAL A 28 35.73 11.45 25.99
N ALA A 29 36.63 12.41 26.11
CA ALA A 29 37.59 12.82 25.11
C ALA A 29 38.96 12.21 25.46
N CYS A 30 39.60 11.59 24.48
CA CYS A 30 41.04 11.35 24.35
C CYS A 30 41.23 10.95 22.87
N GLY A 31 41.77 11.77 21.95
CA GLY A 31 43.14 12.32 21.91
C GLY A 31 44.07 11.25 21.31
N GLY A 32 44.83 11.41 20.22
CA GLY A 32 45.15 12.52 19.31
C GLY A 32 46.32 12.08 18.39
N GLY A 33 46.52 12.77 17.25
CA GLY A 33 47.70 12.73 16.37
C GLY A 33 47.56 11.89 15.09
N ASP A 34 48.06 12.25 13.90
CA ASP A 34 48.49 13.49 13.24
C ASP A 34 48.72 13.08 11.77
N GLY A 35 48.17 13.80 10.79
CA GLY A 35 48.35 13.41 9.38
C GLY A 35 47.64 14.32 8.40
N ALA A 36 48.36 15.33 7.92
CA ALA A 36 47.95 16.35 6.98
C ALA A 36 47.41 15.81 5.64
N GLY A 37 46.41 16.51 5.08
CA GLY A 37 46.00 16.34 3.69
C GLY A 37 44.59 16.86 3.43
N GLY A 38 44.46 18.16 3.20
CA GLY A 38 43.19 18.75 2.78
C GLY A 38 42.80 18.31 1.37
N ALA A 39 41.51 18.00 1.17
CA ALA A 39 40.83 18.03 -0.12
C ALA A 39 39.31 18.10 0.12
N PRO A 40 38.54 18.81 -0.74
CA PRO A 40 37.18 19.23 -0.45
C PRO A 40 36.13 18.11 -0.58
N LYS A 41 35.02 18.31 0.14
CA LYS A 41 33.79 17.52 0.04
C LYS A 41 33.25 17.60 -1.39
N ASN A 42 33.11 16.45 -2.03
CA ASN A 42 32.33 16.30 -3.26
C ASN A 42 31.18 15.33 -2.99
N ASP A 43 29.96 15.80 -3.24
CA ASP A 43 28.74 15.01 -3.30
C ASP A 43 28.88 13.93 -4.36
N ALA A 44 29.11 12.69 -3.93
CA ALA A 44 29.17 11.54 -4.81
C ALA A 44 27.75 11.06 -5.15
N ILE A 45 27.15 11.69 -6.17
CA ILE A 45 26.05 11.10 -6.93
C ILE A 45 26.66 10.10 -7.91
N ALA A 46 26.10 8.89 -7.95
CA ALA A 46 26.60 7.69 -8.62
C ALA A 46 27.26 7.93 -10.00
N SER A 47 28.56 7.66 -10.09
CA SER A 47 29.24 7.56 -11.39
C SER A 47 28.92 6.22 -12.03
N VAL A 48 28.34 6.27 -13.24
CA VAL A 48 28.23 5.13 -14.14
C VAL A 48 29.61 4.92 -14.79
N PRO A 49 30.28 3.76 -14.67
CA PRO A 49 31.51 3.54 -15.41
C PRO A 49 31.19 3.26 -16.89
N GLU A 50 31.58 4.18 -17.76
CA GLU A 50 31.72 3.94 -19.20
C GLU A 50 32.95 3.05 -19.45
N THR A 51 32.67 1.87 -20.00
CA THR A 51 33.49 1.01 -20.88
C THR A 51 35.01 1.14 -20.84
N VAL A 52 35.68 0.09 -20.35
CA VAL A 52 37.01 -0.30 -20.82
C VAL A 52 36.99 -1.79 -21.20
N THR A 53 37.41 -2.06 -22.43
CA THR A 53 37.35 -3.37 -23.11
C THR A 53 38.47 -4.33 -22.64
N ALA A 54 38.05 -5.39 -21.95
CA ALA A 54 38.50 -6.80 -21.88
C ALA A 54 39.99 -7.24 -21.96
N THR A 55 40.42 -8.08 -20.99
CA THR A 55 40.90 -9.48 -21.20
C THR A 55 40.86 -10.27 -19.85
N PRO A 56 40.88 -11.62 -19.79
CA PRO A 56 39.92 -12.39 -18.99
C PRO A 56 40.54 -13.22 -17.84
N ALA A 57 39.63 -13.79 -17.04
CA ALA A 57 39.76 -14.94 -16.13
C ALA A 57 40.17 -14.68 -14.67
N ALA A 58 39.15 -14.51 -13.82
CA ALA A 58 38.98 -15.36 -12.64
C ALA A 58 37.48 -15.66 -12.50
N LYS A 59 37.12 -16.95 -12.43
CA LYS A 59 35.76 -17.41 -12.16
C LYS A 59 35.47 -17.21 -10.68
N ASP A 60 34.98 -16.04 -10.32
CA ASP A 60 34.11 -15.92 -9.15
C ASP A 60 32.70 -16.15 -9.64
N THR A 61 32.16 -17.33 -9.34
CA THR A 61 30.72 -17.61 -9.42
C THR A 61 30.03 -16.75 -8.38
N ALA A 62 29.88 -15.46 -8.68
CA ALA A 62 28.88 -14.61 -8.07
C ALA A 62 27.53 -15.17 -8.52
N GLY A 63 26.95 -16.04 -7.69
CA GLY A 63 25.55 -16.41 -7.82
C GLY A 63 24.70 -15.13 -7.88
N PRO A 64 23.59 -15.13 -8.62
CA PRO A 64 22.73 -13.97 -8.67
C PRO A 64 22.34 -13.62 -7.24
N SER A 65 22.81 -12.48 -6.76
CA SER A 65 22.32 -11.87 -5.53
C SER A 65 20.84 -11.59 -5.77
N ALA A 66 20.01 -12.52 -5.33
CA ALA A 66 18.57 -12.37 -5.35
C ALA A 66 18.24 -11.20 -4.43
N ARG A 67 18.01 -10.02 -5.04
CA ARG A 67 17.37 -8.92 -4.35
C ARG A 67 16.09 -9.47 -3.71
N PRO A 68 15.75 -9.08 -2.47
CA PRO A 68 14.52 -9.53 -1.86
C PRO A 68 13.37 -9.17 -2.80
N ALA A 69 12.65 -10.18 -3.28
CA ALA A 69 11.58 -10.02 -4.27
C ALA A 69 10.38 -9.19 -3.76
N GLY A 70 10.43 -8.75 -2.50
CA GLY A 70 9.25 -8.35 -1.74
C GLY A 70 8.65 -6.98 -2.04
N LYS A 71 9.23 -6.11 -2.90
CA LYS A 71 8.58 -4.84 -3.32
C LYS A 71 8.98 -4.38 -4.71
N SER A 72 10.26 -4.50 -5.06
CA SER A 72 10.74 -4.12 -6.39
C SER A 72 10.18 -5.03 -7.48
N ALA A 73 10.12 -6.34 -7.24
CA ALA A 73 9.59 -7.30 -8.22
C ALA A 73 8.08 -7.08 -8.48
N PHE A 74 7.32 -6.71 -7.44
CA PHE A 74 5.91 -6.35 -7.58
C PHE A 74 5.73 -5.11 -8.45
N TYR A 75 6.49 -4.04 -8.16
CA TYR A 75 6.47 -2.81 -8.95
C TYR A 75 6.88 -3.06 -10.42
N ASP A 76 7.94 -3.83 -10.65
CA ASP A 76 8.41 -4.19 -11.99
C ASP A 76 7.37 -5.01 -12.77
N ALA A 77 6.72 -5.97 -12.11
CA ALA A 77 5.62 -6.73 -12.71
C ALA A 77 4.44 -5.82 -13.05
N GLN A 78 4.10 -4.87 -12.19
CA GLN A 78 3.01 -3.93 -12.43
C GLN A 78 3.32 -3.01 -13.60
N LEU A 79 4.56 -2.52 -13.74
CA LEU A 79 5.00 -1.75 -14.91
C LEU A 79 4.89 -2.56 -16.20
N ALA A 80 5.25 -3.85 -16.18
CA ALA A 80 5.11 -4.72 -17.35
C ALA A 80 3.63 -4.87 -17.75
N TYR A 81 2.73 -5.04 -16.78
CA TYR A 81 1.29 -5.07 -17.01
C TYR A 81 0.78 -3.75 -17.59
N VAL A 82 1.12 -2.60 -16.99
CA VAL A 82 0.71 -1.27 -17.49
C VAL A 82 1.21 -1.05 -18.92
N ARG A 83 2.44 -1.44 -19.24
CA ARG A 83 2.97 -1.36 -20.60
C ARG A 83 2.16 -2.22 -21.57
N CYS A 84 1.79 -3.44 -21.17
CA CYS A 84 0.89 -4.27 -21.96
C CYS A 84 -0.47 -3.59 -22.17
N MET A 85 -1.08 -3.03 -21.11
CA MET A 85 -2.38 -2.36 -21.17
C MET A 85 -2.38 -1.20 -22.18
N ARG A 86 -1.31 -0.41 -22.21
CA ARG A 86 -1.14 0.69 -23.17
C ARG A 86 -0.93 0.22 -24.60
N VAL A 87 -0.06 -0.76 -24.80
CA VAL A 87 0.37 -1.19 -26.15
C VAL A 87 -0.60 -2.16 -26.79
N LYS A 88 -1.04 -3.18 -26.04
CA LYS A 88 -1.87 -4.29 -26.52
C LYS A 88 -3.31 -4.19 -26.01
N GLY A 89 -3.47 -3.77 -24.74
CA GLY A 89 -4.76 -3.70 -24.08
C GLY A 89 -5.69 -2.62 -24.63
N GLY A 90 -5.16 -1.59 -25.32
CA GLY A 90 -5.96 -0.51 -25.91
C GLY A 90 -6.24 0.67 -25.00
N TYR A 91 -5.59 0.73 -23.85
CA TYR A 91 -5.75 1.78 -22.86
C TYR A 91 -4.49 2.63 -22.83
N GLN A 92 -4.30 3.49 -23.84
CA GLN A 92 -3.06 4.27 -24.00
C GLN A 92 -2.75 5.16 -22.78
N ASP A 93 -3.79 5.59 -22.07
CA ASP A 93 -3.75 6.42 -20.88
C ASP A 93 -3.84 5.62 -19.56
N PHE A 94 -3.69 4.29 -19.60
CA PHE A 94 -3.69 3.45 -18.39
C PHE A 94 -2.61 3.96 -17.41
N PRO A 95 -2.92 4.17 -16.12
CA PRO A 95 -2.00 4.85 -15.20
C PRO A 95 -0.79 3.99 -14.84
N ASP A 96 0.35 4.64 -14.58
CA ASP A 96 1.50 3.98 -13.95
C ASP A 96 1.18 3.63 -12.49
N PRO A 97 1.83 2.60 -11.93
CA PRO A 97 1.71 2.30 -10.52
C PRO A 97 2.32 3.39 -9.65
N LYS A 98 1.78 3.53 -8.44
CA LYS A 98 2.43 4.28 -7.36
C LYS A 98 3.74 3.60 -6.97
N LEU A 99 4.57 4.30 -6.20
CA LEU A 99 5.81 3.72 -5.64
C LEU A 99 5.57 2.50 -4.73
N SER A 100 4.35 2.32 -4.22
CA SER A 100 3.94 1.10 -3.52
C SER A 100 3.78 -0.12 -4.43
N GLY A 101 3.80 0.06 -5.75
CA GLY A 101 3.52 -0.99 -6.74
C GLY A 101 2.05 -1.11 -7.10
N HIS A 102 1.13 -0.52 -6.34
CA HIS A 102 -0.29 -0.59 -6.64
C HIS A 102 -0.73 0.49 -7.64
N LEU A 103 -1.74 0.18 -8.44
CA LEU A 103 -2.38 1.13 -9.35
C LEU A 103 -3.19 2.20 -8.60
N ASP A 104 -3.42 3.33 -9.26
CA ASP A 104 -4.43 4.31 -8.82
C ASP A 104 -5.81 3.83 -9.29
N TRP A 105 -6.46 3.02 -8.47
CA TRP A 105 -7.74 2.39 -8.80
C TRP A 105 -8.85 3.39 -9.15
N GLY A 106 -8.88 4.56 -8.52
CA GLY A 106 -9.79 5.64 -8.93
C GLY A 106 -9.62 6.06 -10.40
N LYS A 107 -8.38 6.13 -10.90
CA LYS A 107 -8.13 6.42 -12.34
C LYS A 107 -8.48 5.23 -13.23
N VAL A 108 -8.21 4.01 -12.79
CA VAL A 108 -8.59 2.79 -13.52
C VAL A 108 -10.11 2.68 -13.66
N GLU A 109 -10.86 3.00 -12.60
CA GLU A 109 -12.31 3.05 -12.61
C GLU A 109 -12.84 4.15 -13.54
N GLU A 110 -12.24 5.34 -13.50
CA GLU A 110 -12.57 6.42 -14.43
C GLU A 110 -12.41 5.97 -15.89
N ILE A 111 -11.30 5.30 -16.23
CA ILE A 111 -11.08 4.71 -17.56
C ILE A 111 -12.14 3.65 -17.87
N SER A 112 -12.43 2.74 -16.94
CA SER A 112 -13.37 1.62 -17.11
C SER A 112 -14.82 2.10 -17.31
N SER A 113 -15.18 3.22 -16.68
CA SER A 113 -16.52 3.83 -16.76
C SER A 113 -16.81 4.48 -18.12
N ARG A 114 -15.80 4.67 -18.97
CA ARG A 114 -15.97 5.25 -20.31
C ARG A 114 -16.68 4.25 -21.23
N PRO A 115 -17.50 4.72 -22.18
CA PRO A 115 -18.19 3.83 -23.12
C PRO A 115 -17.23 2.88 -23.84
N GLY A 116 -17.50 1.57 -23.78
CA GLY A 116 -16.71 0.54 -24.45
C GLY A 116 -15.40 0.14 -23.76
N GLN A 117 -15.10 0.67 -22.58
CA GLN A 117 -13.80 0.51 -21.89
C GLN A 117 -13.86 -0.42 -20.66
N MET A 118 -14.95 -1.20 -20.50
CA MET A 118 -15.18 -2.10 -19.35
C MET A 118 -14.15 -3.23 -19.20
N GLU A 119 -13.24 -3.40 -20.17
CA GLU A 119 -12.21 -4.43 -20.15
C GLU A 119 -10.89 -3.93 -19.54
N ALA A 120 -10.80 -2.66 -19.11
CA ALA A 120 -9.59 -2.11 -18.50
C ALA A 120 -9.23 -2.86 -17.21
N ALA A 121 -10.22 -3.13 -16.36
CA ALA A 121 -10.05 -3.93 -15.16
C ALA A 121 -9.84 -5.44 -15.43
N LYS A 122 -10.08 -5.91 -16.67
CA LYS A 122 -10.03 -7.33 -17.07
C LYS A 122 -8.76 -7.73 -17.80
N GLY A 123 -7.71 -6.91 -17.74
CA GLY A 123 -6.46 -7.19 -18.45
C GLY A 123 -6.46 -6.77 -19.91
N GLY A 124 -7.24 -5.75 -20.27
CA GLY A 124 -7.18 -5.13 -21.59
C GLY A 124 -8.19 -5.73 -22.57
N ARG A 125 -8.22 -5.21 -23.80
CA ARG A 125 -9.09 -5.72 -24.87
C ARG A 125 -8.95 -7.24 -25.02
N ASN A 126 -10.04 -7.99 -24.92
CA ASN A 126 -10.07 -9.46 -24.95
C ASN A 126 -9.16 -10.15 -23.90
N GLY A 127 -8.77 -9.46 -22.82
CA GLY A 127 -7.90 -10.01 -21.78
C GLY A 127 -6.45 -10.29 -22.24
N VAL A 128 -5.97 -9.63 -23.29
CA VAL A 128 -4.63 -9.90 -23.87
C VAL A 128 -3.46 -9.73 -22.89
N CYS A 129 -3.67 -8.99 -21.79
CA CYS A 129 -2.68 -8.75 -20.74
C CYS A 129 -2.94 -9.55 -19.45
N VAL A 130 -3.83 -10.54 -19.48
CA VAL A 130 -4.04 -11.47 -18.34
C VAL A 130 -2.75 -12.19 -17.92
N PRO A 131 -1.85 -12.63 -18.82
CA PRO A 131 -0.59 -13.24 -18.41
C PRO A 131 0.30 -12.30 -17.58
N GLU A 132 0.36 -11.02 -17.93
CA GLU A 132 1.06 -10.00 -17.15
C GLU A 132 0.35 -9.72 -15.82
N LEU A 133 -0.99 -9.66 -15.80
CA LEU A 133 -1.76 -9.52 -14.57
C LEU A 133 -1.50 -10.67 -13.59
N GLN A 134 -1.41 -11.91 -14.09
CA GLN A 134 -1.12 -13.07 -13.24
C GLN A 134 0.29 -13.02 -12.65
N LYS A 135 1.28 -12.47 -13.37
CA LYS A 135 2.62 -12.22 -12.82
C LYS A 135 2.59 -11.16 -11.72
N VAL A 136 1.77 -10.13 -11.86
CA VAL A 136 1.55 -9.12 -10.80
C VAL A 136 1.02 -9.79 -9.54
N MET A 137 -0.03 -10.61 -9.65
CA MET A 137 -0.61 -11.32 -8.51
C MET A 137 0.37 -12.26 -7.81
N GLN A 138 1.26 -12.92 -8.57
CA GLN A 138 2.30 -13.80 -8.01
C GLN A 138 3.44 -13.02 -7.32
N ALA A 139 3.70 -11.80 -7.78
CA ALA A 139 4.73 -10.93 -7.22
C ALA A 139 4.20 -10.08 -6.05
N GLU A 140 2.89 -10.05 -5.82
CA GLU A 140 2.28 -9.24 -4.77
C GLU A 140 2.78 -9.67 -3.38
N PRO A 141 3.25 -8.73 -2.55
CA PRO A 141 3.70 -9.07 -1.21
C PRO A 141 2.54 -9.56 -0.34
N ALA A 142 2.83 -10.49 0.57
CA ALA A 142 1.83 -10.97 1.52
C ALA A 142 1.23 -9.79 2.32
N ARG A 143 -0.10 -9.75 2.37
CA ARG A 143 -0.87 -8.74 3.08
C ARG A 143 -1.02 -9.09 4.55
N ASP A 144 -1.07 -8.07 5.39
CA ASP A 144 -1.46 -8.21 6.80
C ASP A 144 -2.99 -8.06 6.89
N GLN A 145 -3.68 -9.19 6.93
CA GLN A 145 -5.15 -9.22 6.83
C GLN A 145 -5.84 -8.51 7.99
N GLN A 146 -5.20 -8.43 9.16
CA GLN A 146 -5.75 -7.66 10.27
C GLN A 146 -5.67 -6.15 9.99
N LYS A 147 -4.53 -5.67 9.48
CA LYS A 147 -4.39 -4.26 9.09
C LYS A 147 -5.30 -3.89 7.94
N ASP A 148 -5.49 -4.79 6.98
CA ASP A 148 -6.41 -4.58 5.87
C ASP A 148 -7.85 -4.48 6.35
N TYR A 149 -8.28 -5.37 7.24
CA TYR A 149 -9.61 -5.31 7.88
C TYR A 149 -9.84 -3.98 8.60
N GLU A 150 -8.89 -3.55 9.45
CA GLU A 150 -8.99 -2.31 10.22
C GLU A 150 -9.06 -1.07 9.31
N SER A 151 -8.26 -1.07 8.24
CA SER A 151 -8.26 0.00 7.25
C SER A 151 -9.59 0.08 6.49
N MET A 152 -10.13 -1.05 6.03
CA MET A 152 -11.44 -1.11 5.37
C MET A 152 -12.58 -0.74 6.33
N LEU A 153 -12.47 -1.08 7.62
CA LEU A 153 -13.46 -0.71 8.62
C LEU A 153 -13.47 0.80 8.86
N ALA A 154 -12.30 1.43 8.95
CA ALA A 154 -12.15 2.87 9.05
C ALA A 154 -12.73 3.59 7.81
N HIS A 155 -12.52 3.02 6.62
CA HIS A 155 -13.11 3.52 5.39
C HIS A 155 -14.64 3.39 5.40
N ALA A 156 -15.18 2.22 5.71
CA ALA A 156 -16.62 1.99 5.78
C ALA A 156 -17.32 2.93 6.76
N LYS A 157 -16.71 3.18 7.93
CA LYS A 157 -17.20 4.18 8.89
C LYS A 157 -17.22 5.58 8.26
N CYS A 158 -16.12 6.00 7.65
CA CYS A 158 -16.02 7.30 6.99
C CYS A 158 -17.08 7.46 5.88
N MET A 159 -17.32 6.43 5.08
CA MET A 159 -18.33 6.45 4.01
C MET A 159 -19.74 6.69 4.57
N ARG A 160 -20.09 6.03 5.68
CA ARG A 160 -21.37 6.27 6.37
C ARG A 160 -21.46 7.68 6.95
N ASP A 161 -20.38 8.16 7.56
CA ASP A 161 -20.29 9.52 8.10
C ASP A 161 -20.40 10.60 7.00
N ASN A 162 -20.07 10.25 5.74
CA ASN A 162 -20.21 11.10 4.55
C ASN A 162 -21.50 10.81 3.74
N GLY A 163 -22.52 10.23 4.37
CA GLY A 163 -23.87 10.13 3.79
C GLY A 163 -24.17 8.82 3.05
N ILE A 164 -23.20 7.91 2.93
CA ILE A 164 -23.42 6.57 2.36
C ILE A 164 -23.82 5.60 3.47
N SER A 165 -24.96 5.87 4.12
CA SER A 165 -25.38 5.21 5.36
C SER A 165 -25.53 3.68 5.27
N ARG A 166 -25.82 3.17 4.07
CA ARG A 166 -25.94 1.73 3.79
C ARG A 166 -24.61 1.01 3.55
N PHE A 167 -23.48 1.73 3.54
CA PHE A 167 -22.17 1.13 3.33
C PHE A 167 -21.83 0.15 4.47
N THR A 168 -21.71 -1.13 4.14
CA THR A 168 -21.49 -2.21 5.10
C THR A 168 -20.05 -2.28 5.58
N ASN A 169 -19.82 -2.93 6.73
CA ASN A 169 -18.48 -3.16 7.25
C ASN A 169 -17.78 -4.30 6.49
N PRO A 170 -16.44 -4.32 6.44
CA PRO A 170 -15.71 -5.48 5.99
C PRO A 170 -15.98 -6.70 6.89
N THR A 171 -15.69 -7.88 6.35
CA THR A 171 -15.79 -9.16 7.07
C THR A 171 -14.49 -9.94 6.96
N MET A 172 -14.34 -11.01 7.74
CA MET A 172 -13.22 -11.95 7.59
C MET A 172 -13.78 -13.26 7.01
N SER A 173 -13.21 -13.71 5.90
CA SER A 173 -13.60 -14.97 5.23
C SER A 173 -12.36 -15.73 4.75
N GLY A 174 -12.25 -17.01 5.12
CA GLY A 174 -11.11 -17.85 4.74
C GLY A 174 -9.75 -17.30 5.20
N GLY A 175 -9.72 -16.53 6.29
CA GLY A 175 -8.51 -15.85 6.77
C GLY A 175 -8.18 -14.54 6.03
N ASN A 176 -8.99 -14.13 5.07
CA ASN A 176 -8.80 -12.90 4.31
C ASN A 176 -9.82 -11.83 4.71
N ALA A 177 -9.38 -10.58 4.71
CA ALA A 177 -10.27 -9.45 4.90
C ALA A 177 -11.05 -9.20 3.61
N GLN A 178 -12.38 -9.25 3.69
CA GLN A 178 -13.27 -8.98 2.58
C GLN A 178 -13.78 -7.54 2.69
N PRO A 179 -13.75 -6.76 1.60
CA PRO A 179 -14.26 -5.39 1.57
C PRO A 179 -15.72 -5.32 2.00
N GLY A 180 -16.05 -4.24 2.70
CA GLY A 180 -17.44 -3.81 2.86
C GLY A 180 -17.90 -3.05 1.62
N GLY A 181 -19.17 -2.70 1.56
CA GLY A 181 -19.73 -1.99 0.42
C GLY A 181 -21.24 -2.08 0.38
N ASP A 182 -21.78 -2.39 -0.80
CA ASP A 182 -23.22 -2.61 -0.96
C ASP A 182 -23.68 -3.83 -0.14
N PRO A 183 -24.80 -3.74 0.60
CA PRO A 183 -25.35 -4.87 1.33
C PRO A 183 -25.80 -6.04 0.43
N ASN A 184 -26.12 -5.80 -0.84
CA ASN A 184 -26.48 -6.83 -1.80
C ASN A 184 -25.91 -6.54 -3.20
N PRO A 185 -24.78 -7.14 -3.57
CA PRO A 185 -24.18 -6.94 -4.89
C PRO A 185 -25.09 -7.35 -6.08
N ALA A 186 -26.06 -8.24 -5.86
CA ALA A 186 -27.02 -8.65 -6.90
C ALA A 186 -28.19 -7.67 -7.08
N ASP A 187 -28.40 -6.78 -6.12
CA ASP A 187 -29.41 -5.71 -6.14
C ASP A 187 -28.85 -4.47 -5.42
N PRO A 188 -27.98 -3.70 -6.10
CA PRO A 188 -27.21 -2.64 -5.46
C PRO A 188 -28.12 -1.52 -4.93
N ALA A 189 -28.03 -1.26 -3.63
CA ALA A 189 -28.68 -0.12 -3.00
C ALA A 189 -27.85 1.18 -3.06
N ILE A 190 -26.57 1.08 -3.40
CA ILE A 190 -25.60 2.17 -3.47
C ILE A 190 -25.23 2.39 -4.94
N ASP A 191 -25.58 3.56 -5.48
CA ASP A 191 -25.13 3.98 -6.80
C ASP A 191 -23.69 4.55 -6.73
N SER A 192 -22.72 3.74 -7.16
CA SER A 192 -21.31 4.13 -7.23
C SER A 192 -21.02 5.23 -8.26
N GLY A 193 -21.92 5.44 -9.23
CA GLY A 193 -21.84 6.52 -10.21
C GLY A 193 -22.28 7.89 -9.67
N SER A 194 -23.03 7.89 -8.55
CA SER A 194 -23.63 9.10 -7.99
C SER A 194 -22.60 10.13 -7.50
N PRO A 195 -22.90 11.44 -7.59
CA PRO A 195 -22.02 12.48 -7.03
C PRO A 195 -21.76 12.31 -5.54
N ALA A 196 -22.76 11.89 -4.76
CA ALA A 196 -22.63 11.67 -3.33
C ALA A 196 -21.62 10.56 -3.01
N TYR A 197 -21.69 9.43 -3.72
CA TYR A 197 -20.74 8.33 -3.54
C TYR A 197 -19.30 8.75 -3.89
N LYS A 198 -19.12 9.42 -5.03
CA LYS A 198 -17.80 9.90 -5.48
C LYS A 198 -17.18 10.89 -4.49
N GLN A 199 -17.98 11.83 -3.97
CA GLN A 199 -17.51 12.77 -2.95
C GLN A 199 -17.10 12.07 -1.65
N ALA A 200 -17.91 11.11 -1.19
CA ALA A 200 -17.57 10.31 -0.02
C ALA A 200 -16.29 9.47 -0.23
N ARG A 201 -16.13 8.83 -1.40
CA ARG A 201 -14.92 8.07 -1.74
C ARG A 201 -13.68 8.94 -1.68
N GLU A 202 -13.70 10.12 -2.29
CA GLU A 202 -12.57 11.05 -2.26
C GLU A 202 -12.24 11.52 -0.83
N ALA A 203 -13.26 11.90 -0.04
CA ALA A 203 -13.07 12.30 1.36
C ALA A 203 -12.49 11.16 2.23
N CYS A 204 -12.82 9.91 1.90
CA CYS A 204 -12.47 8.73 2.69
C CYS A 204 -11.27 7.93 2.14
N LYS A 205 -10.66 8.35 1.02
CA LYS A 205 -9.55 7.64 0.35
C LYS A 205 -8.38 7.38 1.30
N ALA A 206 -8.03 8.36 2.13
CA ALA A 206 -6.92 8.25 3.08
C ALA A 206 -7.13 7.24 4.22
N LYS A 207 -8.33 6.63 4.34
CA LYS A 207 -8.58 5.55 5.32
C LYS A 207 -8.11 4.19 4.83
N LEU A 208 -7.91 4.04 3.52
CA LEU A 208 -7.47 2.80 2.90
C LEU A 208 -5.95 2.75 2.79
N LEU A 209 -5.38 1.59 3.14
CA LEU A 209 -4.01 1.26 2.75
C LEU A 209 -3.95 1.13 1.22
N ASP A 210 -2.78 1.43 0.65
CA ASP A 210 -2.55 1.25 -0.79
C ASP A 210 -2.88 -0.18 -1.22
N GLY A 211 -3.47 -0.29 -2.42
CA GLY A 211 -3.97 -1.56 -2.97
C GLY A 211 -5.42 -1.88 -2.59
N LEU A 212 -5.92 -1.44 -1.43
CA LEU A 212 -7.27 -1.79 -0.97
C LEU A 212 -8.39 -1.06 -1.72
N ASP A 213 -8.12 0.11 -2.29
CA ASP A 213 -9.13 0.93 -2.98
C ASP A 213 -9.79 0.22 -4.17
N GLY A 214 -9.07 -0.69 -4.84
CA GLY A 214 -9.61 -1.50 -5.94
C GLY A 214 -10.46 -2.69 -5.48
N MET A 215 -10.51 -2.97 -4.18
CA MET A 215 -11.36 -4.01 -3.60
C MET A 215 -12.70 -3.45 -3.10
N GLN A 216 -12.79 -2.12 -2.91
CA GLN A 216 -13.96 -1.44 -2.35
C GLN A 216 -15.04 -1.16 -3.39
#